data_AF-A0A1F6R3D6-F1
#
_entry.id   AF-A0A1F6R3D6-F1
#
_cell.length_a   1.000
_cell.length_b   1.000
_cell.length_c   1.000
_cell.angle_alpha   90.00
_cell.angle_beta   90.00
_cell.angle_gamma   90.00
#
_symmetry.space_group_name_H-M   'P 1'
#
loop_
_entity.id
_entity.type
_entity.pdbx_description
1 polymer ?
#
loop_
_entity_poly.entity_id
_entity_poly.type
_entity_poly.pdbx_seq_one_letter_code
_entity_poly.pdbx_strand_id
1 'polypeptide(L)'
;MIIMLKYSYDKRSDILYVYDEGESVKSSLDIFPGFVVDINHSNRIVGLEIIDASELFNVPKSWIDDLKNMKLSTIMSNNYFGFIFSAIAKEKEITQQVSSPLKLSTRR
;
A
#
# COMPACT_ATOMS: atom_id res chain seq x y z
N MET A 1 14.16 -13.69 -3.69
CA MET A 1 14.08 -12.84 -2.48
C MET A 1 12.70 -13.06 -1.89
N ILE A 2 12.61 -13.45 -0.62
CA ILE A 2 11.32 -13.64 0.06
C ILE A 2 10.89 -12.27 0.56
N ILE A 3 9.75 -11.76 0.09
CA ILE A 3 9.16 -10.52 0.60
C ILE A 3 8.54 -10.84 1.96
N MET A 4 8.89 -10.07 3.00
CA MET A 4 8.34 -10.26 4.33
C MET A 4 7.57 -8.99 4.73
N LEU A 5 6.28 -8.98 4.37
CA LEU A 5 5.40 -7.87 4.72
C LEU A 5 5.01 -7.92 6.20
N LYS A 6 5.16 -6.78 6.85
CA LYS A 6 4.60 -6.47 8.17
C LYS A 6 3.59 -5.35 8.05
N TYR A 7 2.84 -5.13 9.11
CA TYR A 7 1.89 -4.03 9.17
C TYR A 7 1.79 -3.45 10.58
N SER A 8 1.32 -2.21 10.64
CA SER A 8 0.86 -1.53 11.85
C SER A 8 -0.49 -0.90 11.55
N TYR A 9 -1.44 -1.02 12.48
CA TYR A 9 -2.77 -0.44 12.33
C TYR A 9 -3.10 0.42 13.54
N ASP A 10 -3.36 1.71 13.31
CA ASP A 10 -3.94 2.59 14.32
C ASP A 10 -5.46 2.58 14.18
N LYS A 11 -6.10 1.81 15.04
CA LYS A 11 -7.56 1.66 15.10
C LYS A 11 -8.30 2.97 15.43
N ARG A 12 -7.65 3.90 16.14
CA ARG A 12 -8.26 5.17 16.54
C ARG A 12 -8.38 6.09 15.32
N SER A 13 -7.31 6.23 14.55
CA SER A 13 -7.29 7.05 13.33
C SER A 13 -7.72 6.31 12.06
N ASP A 14 -7.90 4.98 12.12
CA ASP A 14 -8.18 4.10 10.98
C ASP A 14 -7.09 4.12 9.89
N ILE A 15 -5.83 4.16 10.32
CA ILE A 15 -4.67 4.21 9.42
C ILE A 15 -3.96 2.85 9.45
N LEU A 16 -3.86 2.22 8.28
CA LEU A 16 -3.08 1.00 8.08
C LEU A 16 -1.79 1.32 7.34
N TYR A 17 -0.65 0.90 7.90
CA TYR A 17 0.63 0.92 7.23
C TYR A 17 1.14 -0.50 7.01
N VAL A 18 1.44 -0.87 5.76
CA VAL A 18 2.00 -2.16 5.35
C VAL A 18 3.38 -1.91 4.76
N TYR A 19 4.39 -2.70 5.13
CA TYR A 19 5.77 -2.49 4.66
C TYR A 19 6.58 -3.78 4.55
N ASP A 20 7.55 -3.79 3.64
CA ASP A 20 8.56 -4.84 3.47
C ASP A 20 9.72 -4.59 4.45
N GLU A 21 9.83 -5.39 5.51
CA GLU A 21 10.83 -5.20 6.57
C GLU A 21 12.28 -5.29 6.05
N GLY A 22 12.50 -5.97 4.93
CA GLY A 22 13.83 -6.16 4.33
C GLY A 22 14.32 -4.98 3.48
N GLU A 23 13.53 -3.91 3.33
CA GLU A 23 13.78 -2.87 2.33
C GLU A 23 13.92 -1.47 2.92
N SER A 24 14.80 -0.68 2.31
CA SER A 24 14.99 0.73 2.66
C SER A 24 14.09 1.62 1.81
N VAL A 25 13.42 2.58 2.44
CA VAL A 25 12.65 3.62 1.76
C VAL A 25 13.57 4.71 1.22
N LYS A 26 13.43 5.04 -0.07
CA LYS A 26 14.10 6.16 -0.73
C LYS A 26 13.22 7.42 -0.72
N SER A 27 11.92 7.26 -0.97
CA SER A 27 10.97 8.38 -1.04
C SER A 27 9.53 7.90 -0.86
N SER A 28 8.68 8.76 -0.33
CA SER A 28 7.23 8.52 -0.20
C SER A 28 6.47 9.42 -1.17
N LEU A 29 5.40 8.90 -1.78
CA LEU A 29 4.56 9.63 -2.75
C LEU A 29 3.07 9.49 -2.42
N ASP A 30 2.36 10.61 -2.44
CA ASP A 30 0.89 10.64 -2.52
C ASP A 30 0.45 10.34 -3.96
N ILE A 31 0.01 9.11 -4.22
CA ILE A 31 -0.41 8.72 -5.58
C ILE A 31 -1.90 8.91 -5.82
N PHE A 32 -2.71 8.87 -4.76
CA PHE A 32 -4.15 9.08 -4.77
C PHE A 32 -4.61 9.52 -3.37
N PRO A 33 -5.69 10.32 -3.22
CA PRO A 33 -6.19 10.70 -1.90
C PRO A 33 -6.42 9.48 -1.00
N GLY A 34 -5.87 9.53 0.22
CA GLY A 34 -5.95 8.44 1.19
C GLY A 34 -4.88 7.35 1.03
N PHE A 35 -3.94 7.49 0.09
CA PHE A 35 -2.86 6.52 -0.15
C PHE A 35 -1.49 7.17 -0.28
N VAL A 36 -0.57 6.78 0.60
CA VAL A 36 0.85 7.11 0.51
C VAL A 36 1.63 5.84 0.20
N VAL A 37 2.52 5.88 -0.78
CA VAL A 37 3.38 4.74 -1.12
C VAL A 37 4.84 5.07 -0.85
N ASP A 38 5.54 4.13 -0.21
CA ASP A 38 6.98 4.21 -0.01
C ASP A 38 7.70 3.43 -1.10
N ILE A 39 8.70 4.07 -1.70
CA ILE A 39 9.42 3.55 -2.86
C ILE A 39 10.89 3.39 -2.49
N ASN A 40 11.49 2.25 -2.88
CA ASN A 40 12.91 2.00 -2.66
C ASN A 40 13.80 2.54 -3.82
N HIS A 41 15.11 2.27 -3.74
CA HIS A 41 16.07 2.70 -4.76
C HIS A 41 15.87 2.07 -6.14
N SER A 42 15.16 0.95 -6.24
CA SER A 42 14.82 0.26 -7.48
C SER A 42 13.44 0.65 -8.04
N ASN A 43 12.84 1.73 -7.53
CA ASN A 43 11.48 2.17 -7.88
C ASN A 43 10.38 1.14 -7.60
N ARG A 44 10.62 0.22 -6.66
CA ARG A 44 9.60 -0.72 -6.17
C ARG A 44 8.88 -0.10 -4.99
N ILE A 45 7.56 -0.25 -4.94
CA ILE A 45 6.76 0.06 -3.76
C ILE A 45 7.07 -0.98 -2.68
N VAL A 46 7.57 -0.51 -1.55
CA VAL A 46 7.98 -1.30 -0.39
C VAL A 46 7.20 -0.93 0.87
N GLY A 47 6.38 0.12 0.82
CA GLY A 47 5.43 0.48 1.86
C GLY A 47 4.17 1.11 1.30
N LEU A 48 3.07 0.98 2.03
CA LEU A 48 1.75 1.48 1.68
C LEU A 48 1.02 1.92 2.95
N GLU A 49 0.70 3.22 3.03
CA GLU A 49 -0.21 3.77 4.03
C GLU A 49 -1.60 3.96 3.40
N ILE A 50 -2.63 3.55 4.14
CA ILE A 50 -4.04 3.62 3.77
C ILE A 50 -4.78 4.35 4.88
N ILE A 51 -5.38 5.49 4.54
CA ILE A 51 -6.27 6.26 5.41
C ILE A 51 -7.70 5.71 5.25
N ASP A 52 -8.47 5.70 6.34
CA ASP A 52 -9.83 5.16 6.40
C ASP A 52 -9.91 3.70 5.90
N ALA A 53 -8.94 2.88 6.31
CA ALA A 53 -8.75 1.53 5.78
C ALA A 53 -9.98 0.64 5.95
N SER A 54 -10.71 0.78 7.06
CA SER A 54 -11.93 0.00 7.31
C SER A 54 -13.07 0.34 6.38
N GLU A 55 -13.23 1.62 6.04
CA GLU A 55 -14.22 2.09 5.08
C GLU A 55 -13.84 1.63 3.67
N LEU A 56 -12.57 1.79 3.31
CA LEU A 56 -12.04 1.39 2.01
C LEU A 56 -12.24 -0.11 1.74
N PHE A 57 -11.96 -0.96 2.73
CA PHE A 57 -12.11 -2.41 2.61
C PHE A 57 -13.53 -2.91 2.86
N ASN A 58 -14.42 -2.02 3.31
CA ASN A 58 -15.77 -2.33 3.74
C ASN A 58 -15.78 -3.50 4.75
N VAL A 59 -15.01 -3.34 5.83
CA VAL A 59 -14.92 -4.29 6.96
C VAL A 59 -14.89 -3.55 8.28
N PRO A 60 -15.27 -4.17 9.41
CA PRO A 60 -15.06 -3.59 10.72
C PRO A 60 -13.57 -3.33 11.00
N LYS A 61 -13.23 -2.22 11.68
CA LYS A 61 -11.86 -1.91 12.14
C LYS A 61 -11.19 -3.08 12.87
N SER A 62 -11.95 -3.85 13.65
CA SER A 62 -11.46 -5.02 14.39
C SER A 62 -10.99 -6.19 13.52
N TRP A 63 -11.32 -6.19 12.23
CA TRP A 63 -10.85 -7.21 11.29
C TRP A 63 -9.47 -6.87 10.74
N ILE A 64 -9.08 -5.59 10.75
CA ILE A 64 -7.76 -5.10 10.30
C ILE A 64 -6.68 -5.37 11.37
N ASP A 65 -7.09 -5.57 12.63
CA ASP A 65 -6.17 -5.96 13.71
C ASP A 65 -5.48 -7.32 13.45
N ASP A 66 -6.01 -8.17 12.55
CA ASP A 66 -5.48 -9.52 12.22
C ASP A 66 -5.46 -9.75 10.69
N LEU A 67 -4.51 -9.10 9.99
CA LEU A 67 -4.29 -9.29 8.55
C LEU A 67 -3.34 -10.46 8.28
N LYS A 68 -3.73 -11.30 7.32
CA LYS A 68 -2.96 -12.49 6.90
C LYS A 68 -2.70 -12.46 5.40
N ASN A 69 -1.69 -13.23 4.98
CA ASN A 69 -1.37 -13.47 3.57
C ASN A 69 -1.25 -12.19 2.73
N MET A 70 -0.71 -11.13 3.34
CA MET A 70 -0.56 -9.84 2.68
C MET A 70 0.35 -9.96 1.45
N LYS A 71 -0.02 -9.27 0.38
CA LYS A 71 0.78 -9.10 -0.83
C LYS A 71 0.73 -7.65 -1.25
N LEU A 72 1.88 -7.13 -1.66
CA LEU A 72 2.02 -5.78 -2.20
C LEU A 72 2.86 -5.89 -3.47
N SER A 73 2.29 -5.46 -4.59
CA SER A 73 2.93 -5.50 -5.91
C SER A 73 2.93 -4.11 -6.51
N THR A 74 4.04 -3.75 -7.17
CA THR A 74 4.14 -2.50 -7.92
C THR A 74 3.57 -2.69 -9.32
N ILE A 75 2.68 -1.79 -9.74
CA ILE A 75 2.28 -1.62 -11.14
C ILE A 75 3.16 -0.52 -11.72
N MET A 76 3.94 -0.85 -12.74
CA MET A 76 4.73 0.11 -13.49
C MET A 76 4.57 -0.16 -14.99
N SER A 77 4.02 0.82 -15.69
CA SER A 77 3.99 0.86 -17.16
C SER A 77 4.41 2.25 -17.63
N ASN A 78 4.65 2.43 -18.94
CA ASN A 78 5.21 3.68 -19.50
C ASN A 78 4.55 4.96 -18.97
N ASN A 79 3.25 4.93 -18.67
CA ASN A 79 2.51 6.11 -18.23
C ASN A 79 1.85 5.95 -16.85
N TYR A 80 1.96 4.80 -16.17
CA TYR A 80 1.24 4.57 -14.91
C TYR A 80 2.16 4.00 -13.84
N PHE A 81 1.96 4.48 -12.62
CA PHE A 81 2.59 3.97 -11.42
C PHE A 81 1.54 3.74 -10.33
N GLY A 82 1.67 2.65 -9.59
CA GLY A 82 0.67 2.28 -8.59
C GLY A 82 0.98 0.96 -7.92
N PHE A 83 0.00 0.45 -7.20
CA PHE A 83 0.10 -0.81 -6.47
C PHE A 83 -1.11 -1.71 -6.66
N ILE A 84 -0.89 -2.99 -6.37
CA ILE A 84 -1.93 -3.95 -6.00
C ILE A 84 -1.61 -4.42 -4.60
N PHE A 85 -2.57 -4.26 -3.69
CA PHE A 85 -2.50 -4.77 -2.33
C PHE A 85 -3.59 -5.82 -2.14
N SER A 86 -3.24 -6.94 -1.54
CA SER A 86 -4.25 -7.90 -1.07
C SER A 86 -3.90 -8.46 0.30
N ALA A 87 -4.93 -8.83 1.05
CA ALA A 87 -4.80 -9.46 2.35
C ALA A 87 -6.07 -10.26 2.68
N ILE A 88 -5.99 -11.10 3.70
CA ILE A 88 -7.15 -11.75 4.31
C ILE A 88 -7.39 -11.09 5.67
N ALA A 89 -8.57 -10.51 5.85
CA ALA A 89 -9.04 -10.00 7.13
C ALA A 89 -10.15 -10.92 7.66
N LYS A 90 -9.87 -11.60 8.78
CA LYS A 90 -10.67 -12.75 9.28
C LYS A 90 -10.81 -13.86 8.23
N GLU A 91 -11.85 -13.81 7.41
CA GLU A 91 -12.17 -14.78 6.35
C GLU A 91 -12.49 -14.10 5.02
N LYS A 92 -12.46 -12.76 4.97
CA LYS A 92 -12.73 -11.98 3.76
C LYS A 92 -11.41 -11.65 3.07
N GLU A 93 -11.34 -11.99 1.79
CA GLU A 93 -10.28 -11.50 0.92
C GLU A 93 -10.53 -10.03 0.57
N ILE A 94 -9.50 -9.20 0.77
CA ILE A 94 -9.47 -7.79 0.41
C ILE A 94 -8.45 -7.65 -0.70
N THR A 95 -8.80 -6.94 -1.76
CA THR A 95 -7.88 -6.55 -2.83
C THR A 95 -8.15 -5.11 -3.23
N GLN A 96 -7.13 -4.26 -3.18
CA GLN A 96 -7.18 -2.90 -3.66
C GLN A 96 -6.11 -2.65 -4.69
N GLN A 97 -6.50 -1.98 -5.76
CA GLN A 97 -5.61 -1.59 -6.85
C GLN A 97 -5.77 -0.10 -7.11
N VAL A 98 -4.67 0.63 -7.00
CA VAL A 98 -4.62 2.07 -7.26
C VAL A 98 -3.45 2.34 -8.18
N SER A 99 -3.70 3.08 -9.25
CA SER A 99 -2.66 3.55 -10.16
C SER A 99 -2.99 4.95 -10.64
N SER A 100 -1.95 5.76 -10.76
CA SER A 100 -2.04 7.14 -11.24
C SER A 100 -1.13 7.33 -12.45
N PRO A 101 -1.51 8.19 -13.42
CA PRO A 101 -0.61 8.57 -14.48
C PRO A 101 0.67 9.19 -13.89
N LEU A 102 1.82 8.77 -14.39
CA LEU A 102 3.08 9.44 -14.08
C LEU A 102 2.99 10.87 -14.65
N LYS A 103 2.93 11.87 -13.78
CA LYS A 103 3.16 13.26 -14.19
C LYS A 103 4.62 13.36 -14.61
N LEU A 104 4.89 13.22 -15.91
CA LEU A 104 6.15 13.64 -16.50
C LEU A 104 6.28 15.14 -16.23
N SER A 105 7.05 15.53 -15.21
CA SER A 105 7.51 16.90 -15.12
C SER A 105 8.45 17.11 -16.30
N THR A 106 7.95 17.68 -17.40
CA THR A 106 8.83 18.39 -18.32
C THR A 106 9.43 19.53 -17.52
N ARG A 107 10.64 19.31 -16.97
CA ARG A 107 11.51 20.42 -16.59
C ARG A 107 11.79 21.17 -17.89
N ARG A 108 11.10 22.29 -18.09
CA ARG A 108 11.53 23.35 -19.00
C ARG A 108 12.41 24.32 -18.21
#